data_AF-F6HU17-F1
#
_entry.id   AF-F6HU17-F1
#
_cell.length_a   1.000
_cell.length_b   1.000
_cell.length_c   1.000
_cell.angle_alpha   90.00
_cell.angle_beta   90.00
_cell.angle_gamma   90.00
#
_symmetry.space_group_name_H-M   'P 1'
#
loop_
_entity.id
_entity.type
_entity.pdbx_description
1 polymer ?
#
loop_
_entity_poly.entity_id
_entity_poly.type
_entity_poly.pdbx_seq_one_letter_code
_entity_poly.pdbx_strand_id
1 'polypeptide(L)' 'MFGREAAKLLDYVECFPNGYRKGIKMDKACSAARIEGFPTWVINGEVLSGEQEFSELARASGFDFDSSSQT' A
#
# COMPACT_ATOMS: atom_id res chain seq x y z
N MET A 1 -6.87 6.90 5.39
CA MET A 1 -7.36 5.98 4.34
C MET A 1 -7.94 6.76 3.15
N PHE A 2 -7.73 6.27 1.92
CA PHE A 2 -8.25 6.90 0.69
C PHE A 2 -9.73 6.57 0.45
N GLY A 3 -10.51 7.57 0.02
CA GLY A 3 -11.91 7.37 -0.38
C GLY A 3 -12.06 6.61 -1.71
N ARG A 4 -13.28 6.20 -2.07
CA ARG A 4 -13.57 5.36 -3.25
C ARG A 4 -12.97 5.87 -4.55
N GLU A 5 -13.08 7.18 -4.83
CA GLU A 5 -12.58 7.75 -6.08
C GLU A 5 -11.05 7.83 -6.11
N ALA A 6 -10.43 8.23 -4.99
CA ALA A 6 -8.97 8.27 -4.87
C ALA A 6 -8.35 6.87 -4.90
N ALA A 7 -9.00 5.87 -4.30
CA ALA A 7 -8.52 4.50 -4.28
C ALA A 7 -8.38 3.88 -5.69
N LYS A 8 -9.15 4.35 -6.68
CA LYS A 8 -9.03 3.90 -8.08
C LYS A 8 -7.72 4.37 -8.75
N LEU A 9 -7.08 5.38 -8.18
CA LEU A 9 -5.83 5.94 -8.70
C LEU A 9 -4.61 5.27 -8.06
N LEU A 10 -4.79 4.41 -7.06
CA LEU A 10 -3.70 3.67 -6.43
C LEU A 10 -3.26 2.54 -7.34
N ASP A 11 -1.94 2.35 -7.44
CA ASP A 11 -1.33 1.15 -8.03
C ASP A 11 -1.49 -0.05 -7.09
N TYR A 12 -2.73 -0.51 -6.92
CA TYR A 12 -3.08 -1.62 -6.04
C TYR A 12 -2.72 -2.97 -6.68
N VAL A 13 -2.04 -3.82 -5.89
CA VAL A 13 -1.73 -5.21 -6.26
C VAL A 13 -2.50 -6.15 -5.33
N GLU A 14 -3.41 -6.94 -5.92
CA GLU A 14 -4.13 -7.99 -5.18
C GLU A 14 -3.23 -9.21 -5.00
N CYS A 15 -2.89 -9.52 -3.75
CA CYS A 15 -1.97 -10.61 -3.43
C CYS A 15 -2.64 -11.99 -3.41
N PHE A 16 -3.97 -12.06 -3.30
CA PHE A 16 -4.75 -13.30 -3.40
C PHE A 16 -5.97 -13.10 -4.32
N PRO A 17 -5.79 -13.01 -5.65
CA PRO A 17 -6.88 -12.69 -6.59
C PRO A 17 -7.99 -13.74 -6.63
N ASN A 18 -7.71 -14.95 -6.17
CA ASN A 18 -8.67 -16.06 -6.07
C ASN A 18 -9.17 -16.30 -4.63
N GLY A 19 -8.98 -15.32 -3.74
CA GLY A 19 -9.31 -15.41 -2.32
C GLY A 19 -8.23 -16.08 -1.48
N TYR A 20 -8.18 -15.69 -0.21
CA TYR A 20 -7.25 -16.23 0.77
C TYR A 20 -7.77 -17.54 1.39
N ARG A 21 -6.91 -18.55 1.47
CA ARG A 21 -7.13 -19.81 2.20
C ARG A 21 -5.81 -20.39 2.68
N LYS A 22 -5.84 -21.22 3.73
CA LYS A 22 -4.63 -21.86 4.25
C LYS A 22 -3.87 -22.61 3.15
N GLY A 23 -2.57 -22.35 3.03
CA GLY A 23 -1.68 -23.00 2.05
C GLY A 23 -1.77 -22.49 0.61
N ILE A 24 -2.59 -21.45 0.34
CA ILE A 24 -2.57 -20.79 -0.97
C ILE A 24 -1.25 -20.04 -1.16
N LYS A 25 -0.71 -20.08 -2.38
CA LYS A 25 0.43 -19.24 -2.73
C LYS A 25 -0.06 -17.84 -3.06
N MET A 26 0.68 -16.87 -2.56
CA MET A 26 0.48 -15.47 -2.91
C MET A 26 0.83 -15.22 -4.38
N ASP A 27 0.27 -14.17 -4.97
CA ASP A 27 0.61 -13.73 -6.31
C ASP A 27 2.14 -13.48 -6.47
N LYS A 28 2.64 -13.64 -7.69
CA LYS A 28 4.06 -13.48 -8.01
C LYS A 28 4.58 -12.08 -7.68
N ALA A 29 3.79 -11.04 -7.94
CA ALA A 29 4.19 -9.67 -7.66
C ALA A 29 4.47 -9.46 -6.17
N CYS A 30 3.55 -9.90 -5.30
CA CYS A 30 3.70 -9.75 -3.87
C CYS A 30 4.79 -10.65 -3.27
N SER A 31 4.95 -11.87 -3.79
CA SER A 31 6.00 -12.79 -3.31
C SER A 31 7.39 -12.34 -3.71
N ALA A 32 7.55 -11.75 -4.90
CA ALA A 32 8.80 -11.14 -5.33
C ALA A 32 9.18 -9.92 -4.48
N ALA A 33 8.18 -9.14 -4.03
CA ALA A 33 8.37 -8.01 -3.12
C ALA A 33 8.69 -8.43 -1.68
N ARG A 34 8.63 -9.72 -1.33
CA ARG A 34 8.94 -10.28 0.00
C ARG A 34 8.20 -9.58 1.14
N ILE A 35 6.94 -9.22 0.91
CA ILE A 35 6.11 -8.59 1.93
C ILE A 35 5.83 -9.59 3.08
N GLU A 36 5.87 -9.09 4.31
CA GLU A 36 5.69 -9.92 5.52
C GLU A 36 4.25 -9.90 6.04
N GLY A 37 3.45 -8.93 5.59
CA GLY A 37 2.07 -8.74 6.05
C GLY A 37 1.27 -7.76 5.18
N PHE A 38 0.02 -7.53 5.58
CA PHE A 38 -0.92 -6.64 4.89
C PHE A 38 -1.48 -5.57 5.84
N PRO A 39 -1.75 -4.34 5.33
CA PRO A 39 -1.29 -3.85 4.03
C PRO A 39 0.24 -3.65 4.03
N THR A 40 0.84 -3.57 2.84
CA THR A 40 2.25 -3.15 2.67
C THR A 40 2.31 -2.13 1.55
N TRP A 41 3.03 -1.04 1.76
CA TRP A 41 3.30 -0.01 0.76
C TRP A 41 4.71 -0.16 0.23
N VAL A 42 4.86 -0.16 -1.09
CA VAL A 42 6.17 -0.09 -1.75
C VAL A 42 6.22 1.23 -2.51
N ILE A 43 6.98 2.19 -1.98
CA ILE A 43 7.02 3.56 -2.51
C ILE A 43 8.49 3.92 -2.70
N ASN A 44 8.88 4.31 -3.92
CA ASN A 44 10.27 4.67 -4.24
C ASN A 44 11.32 3.61 -3.83
N GLY A 45 10.93 2.33 -3.81
CA GLY A 45 11.77 1.21 -3.38
C GLY A 45 11.83 0.98 -1.87
N GLU A 46 11.24 1.85 -1.05
CA GLU A 46 11.06 1.65 0.38
C GLU A 46 9.83 0.78 0.67
N VAL A 47 9.93 -0.10 1.65
CA VAL A 47 8.85 -1.00 2.08
C VAL A 47 8.33 -0.54 3.44
N LEU A 48 7.08 -0.08 3.49
CA LEU A 48 6.40 0.33 4.71
C LEU A 48 5.32 -0.70 5.04
N SER A 49 5.48 -1.39 6.16
CA SER A 49 4.54 -2.43 6.61
C SER A 49 3.40 -1.83 7.42
N GLY A 50 2.19 -2.35 7.20
CA GLY A 50 1.00 -1.99 7.96
C GLY A 50 0.31 -0.73 7.45
N GLU A 51 -0.76 -0.37 8.15
CA GLU A 51 -1.49 0.87 7.88
C GLU A 51 -0.59 2.08 8.13
N GLN A 52 -0.70 3.09 7.27
CA GLN A 52 0.11 4.29 7.31
C GLN A 52 -0.80 5.51 7.41
N GLU A 53 -0.36 6.50 8.19
CA GLU A 53 -0.96 7.83 8.18
C GLU A 53 -0.71 8.52 6.84
N PHE A 54 -1.61 9.42 6.43
CA PHE A 54 -1.49 10.10 5.14
C PHE A 54 -0.21 10.94 5.04
N SER A 55 0.23 11.56 6.14
CA SER A 55 1.49 12.32 6.20
C SER A 55 2.72 11.45 5.96
N GLU A 56 2.69 10.19 6.41
CA GLU A 56 3.80 9.25 6.22
C GLU A 56 3.89 8.82 4.76
N LEU A 57 2.74 8.53 4.13
CA LEU A 57 2.66 8.22 2.70
C LEU A 57 3.07 9.43 1.83
N ALA A 58 2.69 10.64 2.22
CA ALA A 58 3.11 11.86 1.54
C ALA A 58 4.64 12.04 1.60
N ARG A 59 5.23 11.87 2.80
CA ARG A 59 6.68 11.95 2.98
C ARG A 59 7.41 10.91 2.14
N ALA A 60 6.97 9.65 2.18
CA ALA A 60 7.60 8.54 1.44
C ALA A 60 7.50 8.72 -0.08
N SER A 61 6.40 9.29 -0.57
CA SER A 61 6.19 9.56 -2.00
C SER A 61 6.88 10.83 -2.51
N GLY A 62 7.37 11.70 -1.61
CA GLY A 62 7.87 13.03 -1.98
C GLY A 62 6.76 14.01 -2.37
N PHE A 63 5.51 13.71 -2.01
CA PHE A 63 4.39 14.63 -2.19
C PHE A 63 4.53 15.80 -1.22
N ASP A 64 4.49 17.03 -1.75
CA ASP A 64 4.54 18.24 -0.93
C ASP A 64 3.21 18.40 -0.19
N PHE A 65 3.22 17.96 1.07
CA PHE A 65 2.06 17.93 1.93
C PHE A 65 2.12 19.08 2.94
N ASP A 66 1.24 20.07 2.74
CA ASP A 66 0.99 21.07 3.77
C ASP A 66 0.00 20.51 4.80
N SER A 67 0.48 20.31 6.03
CA SER A 67 -0.31 19.87 7.19
C SER A 67 -1.52 20.74 7.52
N SER A 68 -1.56 21.99 7.03
CA SER A 68 -2.74 22.87 7.17
C SER A 68 -3.98 22.35 6.43
N SER A 69 -3.80 21.43 5.48
CA SER A 69 -4.86 20.88 4.62
C SER A 69 -5.72 19.80 5.27
N GLN A 70 -5.43 19.40 6.51
CA GLN A 70 -6.14 18.33 7.24
C GLN A 70 -7.20 18.82 8.25
N THR A 71 -7.49 20.12 8.31
CA THR A 71 -8.56 20.68 9.18
C THR A 71 -9.96 20.49 8.62
#